data_AF-A0A7V8ZJI8-F1
#
_entry.id   AF-A0A7V8ZJI8-F1
#
_cell.length_a   1.000
_cell.length_b   1.000
_cell.length_c   1.000
_cell.angle_alpha   90.00
_cell.angle_beta   90.00
_cell.angle_gamma   90.00
#
_symmetry.space_group_name_H-M   'P 1'
#
loop_
_entity.id
_entity.type
_entity.pdbx_description
1 polymer ?
#
loop_
_entity_poly.entity_id
_entity_poly.type
_entity_poly.pdbx_seq_one_letter_code
_entity_poly.pdbx_strand_id
1 'polypeptide(L)'
;LPAAATLVVSASMPIRDVETFAPAREDPPRVLANRGANGIDGVVSTAFGVAAGSPGPVVALLGDVALTYDVGALVSARRLRLPLTLVVVDNEGGGIFDFLPVSRTQPKDRYEVHVATPTGLDFADVATAFGLAYRPATTVPELHAALDASLAHDGVSLVHVHTDRHHNVRLHRQVWADVARALS
;
A
#
# COMPACT_ATOMS: atom_id res chain seq x y z
N LEU A 1 -11.28 3.10 -8.36
CA LEU A 1 -10.40 3.11 -9.55
C LEU A 1 -11.22 2.86 -10.81
N PRO A 2 -10.92 3.57 -11.91
CA PRO A 2 -11.55 3.34 -13.21
C PRO A 2 -11.11 1.99 -13.79
N ALA A 3 -11.90 1.40 -14.68
CA ALA A 3 -11.63 0.09 -15.25
C ALA A 3 -10.37 0.03 -16.12
N ALA A 4 -10.05 1.12 -16.81
CA ALA A 4 -8.81 1.25 -17.57
C ALA A 4 -7.55 1.30 -16.68
N ALA A 5 -7.70 1.39 -15.35
CA ALA A 5 -6.56 1.40 -14.44
C ALA A 5 -5.93 0.02 -14.29
N THR A 6 -4.63 0.00 -14.02
CA THR A 6 -3.95 -1.17 -13.46
C THR A 6 -3.59 -0.91 -12.00
N LEU A 7 -4.00 -1.82 -11.11
CA LEU A 7 -3.64 -1.83 -9.70
C LEU A 7 -2.53 -2.85 -9.47
N VAL A 8 -1.35 -2.38 -9.06
CA VAL A 8 -0.24 -3.24 -8.59
C VAL A 8 -0.36 -3.35 -7.07
N VAL A 9 -0.44 -4.57 -6.54
CA VAL A 9 -0.68 -4.80 -5.11
C VAL A 9 0.52 -5.51 -4.49
N SER A 10 1.05 -4.93 -3.43
CA SER A 10 2.14 -5.52 -2.65
C SER A 10 1.70 -6.80 -1.92
N ALA A 11 2.68 -7.61 -1.52
CA ALA A 11 2.47 -8.71 -0.58
C ALA A 11 2.05 -8.17 0.81
N SER A 12 2.02 -9.04 1.84
CA SER A 12 1.57 -8.68 3.20
C SER A 12 0.06 -8.35 3.26
N MET A 13 -0.37 -7.34 4.03
CA MET A 13 -1.78 -6.96 4.19
C MET A 13 -2.44 -6.42 2.91
N PRO A 14 -1.81 -5.55 2.07
CA PRO A 14 -2.44 -5.02 0.86
C PRO A 14 -3.16 -6.05 -0.02
N ILE A 15 -2.51 -7.16 -0.39
CA ILE A 15 -3.16 -8.19 -1.21
C ILE A 15 -4.28 -8.92 -0.48
N ARG A 16 -4.16 -9.12 0.84
CA ARG A 16 -5.18 -9.79 1.67
C ARG A 16 -6.40 -8.89 1.84
N ASP A 17 -6.19 -7.60 2.01
CA ASP A 17 -7.26 -6.61 2.14
C ASP A 17 -8.02 -6.47 0.81
N VAL A 18 -7.29 -6.44 -0.31
CA VAL A 18 -7.91 -6.48 -1.64
C VAL A 18 -8.71 -7.77 -1.83
N GLU A 19 -8.14 -8.93 -1.50
CA GLU A 19 -8.84 -10.23 -1.60
C GLU A 19 -10.10 -10.29 -0.72
N THR A 20 -10.03 -9.70 0.48
CA THR A 20 -11.13 -9.78 1.47
C THR A 20 -12.23 -8.77 1.20
N PHE A 21 -11.89 -7.54 0.80
CA PHE A 21 -12.82 -6.40 0.80
C PHE A 21 -13.06 -5.77 -0.57
N ALA A 22 -12.30 -6.12 -1.62
CA ALA A 22 -12.60 -5.58 -2.94
C ALA A 22 -13.99 -6.08 -3.39
N PRO A 23 -14.93 -5.18 -3.70
CA PRO A 23 -16.26 -5.59 -4.11
C PRO A 23 -16.22 -6.26 -5.48
N ALA A 24 -17.11 -7.22 -5.71
CA ALA A 24 -17.40 -7.70 -7.06
C ALA A 24 -17.94 -6.53 -7.89
N ARG A 25 -17.38 -6.35 -9.09
CA ARG A 25 -17.73 -5.28 -10.03
C ARG A 25 -17.80 -5.87 -11.43
N GLU A 26 -18.70 -5.34 -12.26
CA GLU A 26 -18.77 -5.72 -13.68
C GLU A 26 -17.51 -5.31 -14.45
N ASP A 27 -16.92 -4.18 -14.08
CA ASP A 27 -15.77 -3.58 -14.76
C ASP A 27 -14.64 -3.25 -13.77
N PRO A 28 -13.93 -4.27 -13.23
CA PRO A 28 -12.84 -4.08 -12.29
C PRO A 28 -11.56 -3.63 -13.00
N PRO A 29 -10.67 -2.88 -12.33
CA PRO A 29 -9.33 -2.61 -12.86
C PRO A 29 -8.54 -3.91 -13.00
N ARG A 30 -7.53 -3.92 -13.87
CA ARG A 30 -6.57 -5.03 -13.93
C ARG A 30 -5.75 -5.06 -12.64
N VAL A 31 -5.66 -6.21 -11.97
CA VAL A 31 -4.86 -6.36 -10.74
C VAL A 31 -3.62 -7.21 -11.02
N LEU A 32 -2.47 -6.73 -10.57
CA LEU A 32 -1.17 -7.43 -10.65
C LEU A 32 -0.52 -7.50 -9.27
N ALA A 33 0.18 -8.60 -8.98
CA ALA A 33 0.92 -8.75 -7.74
C ALA A 33 2.06 -9.77 -7.91
N ASN A 34 3.19 -9.55 -7.22
CA ASN A 34 4.34 -10.45 -7.22
C ASN A 34 4.10 -11.68 -6.31
N ARG A 35 3.19 -12.57 -6.74
CA ARG A 35 2.70 -13.70 -5.93
C ARG A 35 3.45 -15.02 -6.11
N GLY A 36 4.51 -15.03 -6.92
CA GLY A 36 5.36 -16.22 -7.09
C GLY A 36 6.07 -16.58 -5.79
N ALA A 37 6.92 -15.67 -5.29
CA ALA A 37 7.63 -15.83 -4.01
C ALA A 37 7.03 -15.00 -2.86
N ASN A 38 6.08 -14.11 -3.16
CA ASN A 38 5.44 -13.21 -2.18
C ASN A 38 6.39 -12.24 -1.49
N GLY A 39 7.46 -11.85 -2.20
CA GLY A 39 8.43 -10.87 -1.73
C GLY A 39 7.84 -9.46 -1.60
N ILE A 40 8.35 -8.71 -0.62
CA ILE A 40 8.12 -7.27 -0.49
C ILE A 40 9.17 -6.45 -1.28
N ASP A 41 10.21 -7.13 -1.76
CA ASP A 41 11.29 -6.61 -2.58
C ASP A 41 10.81 -6.32 -4.01
N GLY A 42 11.32 -5.23 -4.58
CA GLY A 42 11.13 -4.92 -6.00
C GLY A 42 9.70 -4.50 -6.41
N VAL A 43 8.78 -4.27 -5.46
CA VAL A 43 7.38 -3.95 -5.80
C VAL A 43 7.26 -2.56 -6.43
N VAL A 44 8.07 -1.59 -5.98
CA VAL A 44 8.09 -0.23 -6.56
C VAL A 44 8.68 -0.28 -7.98
N SER A 45 9.77 -1.02 -8.16
CA SER A 45 10.37 -1.31 -9.47
C SER A 45 9.38 -1.98 -10.42
N THR A 46 8.60 -2.94 -9.92
CA THR A 46 7.53 -3.59 -10.67
C THR A 46 6.46 -2.58 -11.08
N ALA A 47 6.03 -1.71 -10.17
CA ALA A 47 5.04 -0.67 -10.46
C ALA A 47 5.50 0.29 -11.56
N PHE A 48 6.78 0.71 -11.55
CA PHE A 48 7.36 1.50 -12.63
C PHE A 48 7.35 0.77 -13.97
N GLY A 49 7.74 -0.51 -13.99
CA GLY A 49 7.71 -1.32 -15.21
C GLY A 49 6.29 -1.49 -15.77
N VAL A 50 5.31 -1.71 -14.90
CA VAL A 50 3.89 -1.78 -15.28
C VAL A 50 3.41 -0.44 -15.83
N ALA A 51 3.74 0.67 -15.17
CA ALA A 51 3.37 2.01 -15.62
C ALA A 51 3.96 2.35 -16.99
N ALA A 52 5.19 1.95 -17.27
CA ALA A 52 5.83 2.16 -18.57
C ALA A 52 5.15 1.38 -19.72
N GLY A 53 4.50 0.26 -19.42
CA GLY A 53 3.85 -0.61 -20.42
C GLY A 53 2.32 -0.56 -20.44
N SER A 54 1.68 0.19 -19.53
CA SER A 54 0.22 0.21 -19.40
C SER A 54 -0.40 1.34 -20.24
N PRO A 55 -1.52 1.09 -20.92
CA PRO A 55 -2.22 2.11 -21.71
C PRO A 55 -3.06 3.08 -20.88
N GLY A 56 -3.24 2.80 -19.59
CA GLY A 56 -4.06 3.57 -18.66
C GLY A 56 -3.34 3.84 -17.34
N PRO A 57 -4.00 4.52 -16.39
CA PRO A 57 -3.38 4.93 -15.14
C PRO A 57 -2.95 3.73 -14.30
N VAL A 58 -1.78 3.83 -13.67
CA VAL A 58 -1.26 2.80 -12.77
C VAL A 58 -1.25 3.31 -11.34
N VAL A 59 -1.79 2.49 -10.44
CA VAL A 59 -1.78 2.71 -9.00
C VAL A 59 -1.09 1.53 -8.35
N ALA A 60 -0.13 1.78 -7.47
CA ALA A 60 0.49 0.75 -6.64
C ALA A 60 0.02 0.89 -5.19
N LEU A 61 -0.53 -0.18 -4.62
CA LEU A 61 -0.91 -0.26 -3.21
C LEU A 61 0.18 -1.01 -2.43
N LEU A 62 0.85 -0.29 -1.54
CA LEU A 62 2.07 -0.70 -0.87
C LEU A 62 1.90 -0.62 0.66
N GLY A 63 2.68 -1.41 1.39
CA GLY A 63 2.99 -1.12 2.79
C GLY A 63 4.27 -0.29 2.90
N ASP A 64 4.45 0.43 4.01
CA ASP A 64 5.61 1.26 4.31
C ASP A 64 6.94 0.50 4.27
N VAL A 65 6.98 -0.70 4.87
CA VAL A 65 8.19 -1.55 4.83
C VAL A 65 8.53 -1.98 3.41
N ALA A 66 7.53 -2.29 2.58
CA ALA A 66 7.76 -2.69 1.18
C ALA A 66 8.27 -1.52 0.33
N LEU A 67 7.72 -0.31 0.50
CA LEU A 67 8.28 0.87 -0.17
C LEU A 67 9.71 1.14 0.29
N THR A 68 9.96 1.05 1.59
CA THR A 68 11.30 1.25 2.18
C THR A 68 12.32 0.26 1.62
N TYR A 69 11.94 -1.01 1.48
CA TYR A 69 12.82 -2.06 0.92
C TYR A 69 13.27 -1.73 -0.51
N ASP A 70 12.40 -1.10 -1.31
CA ASP A 70 12.65 -0.77 -2.72
C ASP A 70 12.73 0.75 -2.96
N VAL A 71 13.13 1.53 -1.95
CA VAL A 71 13.12 3.01 -2.00
C VAL A 71 14.02 3.56 -3.11
N GLY A 72 15.12 2.87 -3.43
CA GLY A 72 16.03 3.23 -4.51
C GLY A 72 15.38 3.23 -5.89
N ALA A 73 14.29 2.47 -6.08
CA ALA A 73 13.55 2.44 -7.33
C ALA A 73 12.89 3.79 -7.66
N LEU A 74 12.66 4.65 -6.66
CA LEU A 74 12.06 5.97 -6.83
C LEU A 74 12.91 6.91 -7.69
N VAL A 75 14.21 6.64 -7.88
CA VAL A 75 15.04 7.34 -8.89
C VAL A 75 14.41 7.27 -10.29
N SER A 76 13.63 6.22 -10.57
CA SER A 76 12.92 6.05 -11.84
C SER A 76 11.90 7.14 -12.12
N ALA A 77 11.34 7.80 -11.10
CA ALA A 77 10.35 8.86 -11.28
C ALA A 77 10.85 9.99 -12.20
N ARG A 78 12.07 10.50 -11.92
CA ARG A 78 12.69 11.57 -12.72
C ARG A 78 13.15 11.10 -14.10
N ARG A 79 13.58 9.84 -14.19
CA ARG A 79 14.12 9.25 -15.41
C ARG A 79 13.03 8.92 -16.43
N LEU A 80 11.92 8.35 -15.97
CA LEU A 80 10.85 7.84 -16.83
C LEU A 80 9.76 8.88 -17.10
N ARG A 81 9.56 9.86 -16.19
CA ARG A 81 8.56 10.93 -16.33
C ARG A 81 7.19 10.41 -16.77
N LEU A 82 6.72 9.37 -16.10
CA LEU A 82 5.44 8.71 -16.36
C LEU A 82 4.46 8.95 -15.20
N PRO A 83 3.15 8.91 -15.47
CA PRO A 83 2.13 8.96 -14.43
C PRO A 83 2.12 7.65 -13.64
N LEU A 84 2.31 7.72 -12.33
CA LEU A 84 2.21 6.59 -11.40
C LEU A 84 1.76 7.08 -10.02
N THR A 85 0.72 6.48 -9.49
CA THR A 85 0.28 6.74 -8.11
C THR A 85 0.82 5.66 -7.19
N LEU A 86 1.68 6.02 -6.24
CA LEU A 86 2.12 5.13 -5.16
C LEU A 86 1.26 5.42 -3.93
N VAL A 87 0.38 4.50 -3.55
CA VAL A 87 -0.38 4.54 -2.31
C VAL A 87 0.36 3.72 -1.27
N VAL A 88 0.89 4.37 -0.24
CA VAL A 88 1.57 3.70 0.88
C VAL A 88 0.65 3.72 2.09
N VAL A 89 0.29 2.53 2.54
CA VAL A 89 -0.35 2.32 3.84
C VAL A 89 0.76 2.21 4.87
N ASP A 90 0.99 3.30 5.59
CA ASP A 90 1.94 3.38 6.68
C ASP A 90 1.24 3.03 7.99
N ASN A 91 1.64 1.90 8.57
CA ASN A 91 1.23 1.48 9.91
C ASN A 91 2.43 1.30 10.84
N GLU A 92 3.53 1.97 10.50
CA GLU A 92 4.80 1.96 11.22
C GLU A 92 5.36 0.53 11.38
N GLY A 93 5.40 -0.25 10.30
CA GLY A 93 6.00 -1.58 10.29
C GLY A 93 5.23 -2.68 9.55
N GLY A 94 5.60 -3.92 9.83
CA GLY A 94 4.99 -5.13 9.29
C GLY A 94 3.65 -5.47 9.93
N GLY A 95 2.62 -4.63 9.76
CA GLY A 95 1.31 -4.79 10.41
C GLY A 95 0.59 -6.14 10.18
N ILE A 96 1.02 -6.95 9.21
CA ILE A 96 0.54 -8.34 9.07
C ILE A 96 0.84 -9.20 10.30
N PHE A 97 1.97 -8.95 10.97
CA PHE A 97 2.39 -9.77 12.11
C PHE A 97 1.50 -9.55 13.34
N ASP A 98 0.78 -8.43 13.42
CA ASP A 98 -0.20 -8.15 14.47
C ASP A 98 -1.38 -9.14 14.44
N PHE A 99 -1.66 -9.73 13.28
CA PHE A 99 -2.68 -10.78 13.12
C PHE A 99 -2.21 -12.16 13.60
N LEU A 100 -0.91 -12.37 13.75
CA LEU A 100 -0.32 -13.66 14.12
C LEU A 100 -0.14 -13.80 15.65
N PRO A 101 -0.02 -15.02 16.20
CA PRO A 101 0.21 -15.21 17.63
C PRO A 101 1.44 -14.47 18.18
N VAL A 102 2.47 -14.28 17.36
CA VAL A 102 3.74 -13.64 17.74
C VAL A 102 3.55 -12.26 18.36
N SER A 103 2.53 -11.49 17.93
CA SER A 103 2.19 -10.16 18.47
C SER A 103 1.73 -10.17 19.93
N ARG A 104 1.35 -11.33 20.46
CA ARG A 104 0.86 -11.52 21.83
C ARG A 104 1.76 -12.40 22.69
N THR A 105 2.66 -13.16 22.07
CA THR A 105 3.52 -14.14 22.77
C THR A 105 4.93 -13.63 23.08
N GLN A 106 5.36 -12.53 22.46
CA GLN A 106 6.70 -11.97 22.65
C GLN A 106 6.64 -10.68 23.48
N PRO A 107 7.71 -10.34 24.24
CA PRO A 107 7.85 -9.03 24.84
C PRO A 107 7.72 -7.91 23.80
N LYS A 108 6.99 -6.84 24.14
CA LYS A 108 6.64 -5.76 23.20
C LYS A 108 7.88 -5.12 22.56
N ASP A 109 8.89 -4.82 23.37
CA ASP A 109 10.17 -4.27 22.91
C ASP A 109 10.85 -5.14 21.85
N ARG A 110 10.89 -6.47 22.07
CA ARG A 110 11.47 -7.42 21.11
C ARG A 110 10.61 -7.57 19.86
N TYR A 111 9.29 -7.56 20.00
CA TYR A 111 8.37 -7.60 18.86
C TYR A 111 8.57 -6.39 17.95
N GLU A 112 8.63 -5.19 18.52
CA GLU A 112 8.85 -3.96 17.75
C GLU A 112 10.18 -3.99 17.00
N VAL A 113 11.27 -4.37 17.68
CA VAL A 113 12.62 -4.36 17.10
C VAL A 113 12.84 -5.45 16.05
N HIS A 114 12.22 -6.62 16.19
CA HIS A 114 12.55 -7.80 15.37
C HIS A 114 11.44 -8.30 14.44
N VAL A 115 10.20 -7.84 14.64
CA VAL A 115 9.03 -8.34 13.88
C VAL A 115 8.27 -7.20 13.20
N ALA A 116 7.83 -6.20 13.95
CA ALA A 116 7.14 -5.05 13.36
C ALA A 116 8.11 -4.18 12.57
N THR A 117 9.30 -3.92 13.10
CA THR A 117 10.39 -3.19 12.41
C THR A 117 9.91 -1.87 11.78
N PRO A 118 9.38 -0.92 12.57
CA PRO A 118 9.07 0.42 12.06
C PRO A 118 10.29 1.02 11.36
N THR A 119 10.07 1.61 10.20
CA THR A 119 11.17 2.08 9.33
C THR A 119 11.77 3.40 9.81
N GLY A 120 10.99 4.22 10.52
CA GLY A 120 11.40 5.54 11.00
C GLY A 120 11.60 6.58 9.88
N LEU A 121 11.19 6.26 8.64
CA LEU A 121 11.29 7.19 7.52
C LEU A 121 10.14 8.20 7.53
N ASP A 122 10.48 9.46 7.24
CA ASP A 122 9.49 10.46 6.88
C ASP A 122 9.21 10.38 5.37
N PHE A 123 8.01 9.92 4.99
CA PHE A 123 7.65 9.77 3.58
C PHE A 123 7.47 11.10 2.84
N ALA A 124 7.29 12.23 3.53
CA ALA A 124 7.32 13.55 2.92
C ALA A 124 8.74 13.92 2.47
N ASP A 125 9.74 13.61 3.30
CA ASP A 125 11.15 13.79 2.97
C ASP A 125 11.58 12.85 1.84
N VAL A 126 11.15 11.59 1.88
CA VAL A 126 11.38 10.63 0.77
C VAL A 126 10.79 11.18 -0.53
N ALA A 127 9.53 11.60 -0.53
CA ALA A 127 8.90 12.18 -1.72
C ALA A 127 9.67 13.40 -2.23
N THR A 128 10.09 14.30 -1.34
CA THR A 128 10.88 15.48 -1.68
C THR A 128 12.23 15.12 -2.31
N ALA A 129 12.95 14.17 -1.71
CA ALA A 129 14.26 13.71 -2.18
C ALA A 129 14.20 13.17 -3.62
N PHE A 130 13.14 12.39 -3.94
CA PHE A 130 12.96 11.82 -5.27
C PHE A 130 12.18 12.73 -6.24
N GLY A 131 11.61 13.83 -5.76
CA GLY A 131 10.82 14.76 -6.57
C GLY A 131 9.43 14.23 -6.94
N LEU A 132 8.76 13.57 -6.01
CA LEU A 132 7.40 13.05 -6.16
C LEU A 132 6.39 14.09 -5.62
N ALA A 133 5.18 14.09 -6.17
CA ALA A 133 4.08 14.86 -5.58
C ALA A 133 3.60 14.16 -4.29
N TYR A 134 3.88 14.74 -3.12
CA TYR A 134 3.47 14.18 -1.83
C TYR A 134 2.02 14.57 -1.47
N ARG A 135 1.22 13.59 -1.04
CA ARG A 135 -0.20 13.76 -0.71
C ARG A 135 -0.55 12.95 0.54
N PRO A 136 -0.49 13.53 1.75
CA PRO A 136 -0.90 12.83 2.97
C PRO A 136 -2.42 12.72 3.04
N ALA A 137 -2.92 11.62 3.60
CA ALA A 137 -4.32 11.40 3.89
C ALA A 137 -4.49 10.68 5.23
N THR A 138 -5.32 11.26 6.10
CA THR A 138 -5.67 10.72 7.42
C THR A 138 -7.14 10.31 7.51
N THR A 139 -7.94 10.72 6.53
CA THR A 139 -9.36 10.39 6.45
C THR A 139 -9.73 9.84 5.06
N VAL A 140 -10.87 9.15 4.97
CA VAL A 140 -11.38 8.62 3.69
C VAL A 140 -11.63 9.74 2.66
N PRO A 141 -12.26 10.89 3.01
CA PRO A 141 -12.38 12.00 2.08
C PRO A 141 -11.04 12.54 1.57
N GLU A 142 -10.05 12.67 2.45
CA GLU A 142 -8.70 13.10 2.06
C GLU A 142 -8.04 12.08 1.12
N LEU A 143 -8.21 10.79 1.37
CA LEU A 143 -7.71 9.73 0.50
C LEU A 143 -8.34 9.82 -0.89
N HIS A 144 -9.66 10.02 -0.99
CA HIS A 144 -10.33 10.21 -2.28
C HIS A 144 -9.78 11.43 -3.01
N ALA A 145 -9.66 12.57 -2.34
CA ALA A 145 -9.10 13.79 -2.93
C ALA A 145 -7.64 13.62 -3.37
N ALA A 146 -6.82 12.92 -2.58
CA ALA A 146 -5.43 12.62 -2.92
C ALA A 146 -5.30 11.70 -4.14
N LEU A 147 -6.16 10.69 -4.25
CA LEU A 147 -6.23 9.80 -5.40
C LEU A 147 -6.67 10.54 -6.66
N ASP A 148 -7.72 11.35 -6.60
CA ASP A 148 -8.21 12.12 -7.74
C ASP A 148 -7.13 13.08 -8.26
N ALA A 149 -6.49 13.81 -7.34
CA ALA A 149 -5.41 14.73 -7.69
C ALA A 149 -4.16 14.00 -8.21
N SER A 150 -3.90 12.78 -7.74
CA SER A 150 -2.80 11.93 -8.22
C SER A 150 -3.07 11.39 -9.62
N LEU A 151 -4.28 10.93 -9.90
CA LEU A 151 -4.68 10.42 -11.21
C LEU A 151 -4.71 11.51 -12.28
N ALA A 152 -4.91 12.77 -11.89
CA ALA A 152 -4.81 13.94 -12.76
C ALA A 152 -3.38 14.48 -12.90
N HIS A 153 -2.40 13.93 -12.17
CA HIS A 153 -1.02 14.42 -12.18
C HIS A 153 -0.18 13.72 -13.26
N ASP A 154 0.47 14.51 -14.10
CA ASP A 154 1.41 14.03 -15.13
C ASP A 154 2.81 13.78 -14.52
N GLY A 155 2.87 12.79 -13.63
CA GLY A 155 4.08 12.45 -12.88
C GLY A 155 3.81 11.42 -11.78
N VAL A 156 4.84 11.17 -10.96
CA VAL A 156 4.71 10.22 -9.85
C VAL A 156 4.21 10.95 -8.60
N SER A 157 3.11 10.45 -8.03
CA SER A 157 2.63 10.92 -6.72
C SER A 157 2.82 9.86 -5.66
N LEU A 158 3.13 10.30 -4.44
CA LEU A 158 3.12 9.48 -3.23
C LEU A 158 1.91 9.87 -2.38
N VAL A 159 0.87 9.05 -2.41
CA VAL A 159 -0.30 9.14 -1.52
C VAL A 159 0.03 8.39 -0.24
N HIS A 160 0.24 9.13 0.84
CA HIS A 160 0.68 8.57 2.12
C HIS A 160 -0.51 8.46 3.07
N VAL A 161 -0.89 7.23 3.43
CA VAL A 161 -2.04 6.92 4.27
C VAL A 161 -1.55 6.39 5.60
N HIS A 162 -1.74 7.17 6.67
CA HIS A 162 -1.36 6.74 8.01
C HIS A 162 -2.48 5.93 8.66
N THR A 163 -2.12 4.81 9.28
CA THR A 163 -3.08 3.87 9.91
C THR A 163 -2.51 3.28 11.21
N ASP A 164 -3.37 2.82 12.11
CA ASP A 164 -2.95 2.13 13.35
C ASP A 164 -3.08 0.60 13.18
N ARG A 165 -1.96 -0.13 13.26
CA ARG A 165 -1.93 -1.60 13.12
C ARG A 165 -2.81 -2.32 14.15
N HIS A 166 -2.92 -1.79 15.36
CA HIS A 166 -3.75 -2.40 16.39
C HIS A 166 -5.24 -2.19 16.14
N HIS A 167 -5.63 -0.99 15.70
CA HIS A 167 -6.99 -0.68 15.24
C HIS A 167 -7.36 -1.55 14.05
N ASN A 168 -6.44 -1.74 13.09
CA ASN A 168 -6.65 -2.59 11.94
C ASN A 168 -7.07 -4.02 12.34
N VAL A 169 -6.30 -4.66 13.25
CA VAL A 169 -6.65 -6.01 13.75
C VAL A 169 -8.02 -6.03 14.43
N ARG A 170 -8.35 -5.02 15.24
CA ARG A 170 -9.67 -4.94 15.91
C ARG A 170 -10.79 -4.82 14.89
N LEU A 171 -10.63 -3.96 13.88
CA LEU A 171 -11.61 -3.74 12.82
C LEU A 171 -11.85 -5.03 12.01
N HIS A 172 -10.79 -5.71 11.58
CA HIS A 172 -10.94 -6.99 10.88
C HIS A 172 -11.70 -8.03 11.70
N ARG A 173 -11.35 -8.20 12.98
CA ARG A 173 -12.05 -9.14 13.87
C ARG A 173 -13.52 -8.78 14.04
N GLN A 174 -13.84 -7.49 14.13
CA GLN A 174 -15.20 -7.00 14.21
C GLN A 174 -15.98 -7.36 12.94
N VAL A 175 -15.43 -7.07 11.76
CA VAL A 175 -16.05 -7.40 10.47
C VAL A 175 -16.30 -8.91 10.36
N TRP A 176 -15.33 -9.75 10.71
CA TRP A 176 -15.51 -11.21 10.68
C TRP A 176 -16.59 -11.70 11.66
N ALA A 177 -16.66 -11.13 12.86
CA ALA A 177 -17.71 -11.46 13.83
C ALA A 177 -19.09 -11.05 13.33
N ASP A 178 -19.20 -9.89 12.68
CA ASP A 178 -20.46 -9.40 12.10
C ASP A 178 -20.93 -10.29 10.95
N VAL A 179 -20.02 -10.67 10.05
CA VAL A 179 -20.32 -11.61 8.96
C VAL A 179 -20.74 -12.98 9.50
N ALA A 180 -20.01 -13.53 10.49
CA ALA A 180 -20.36 -14.81 11.09
C ALA A 180 -21.76 -14.79 11.73
N ARG A 181 -22.11 -13.70 12.43
CA ARG A 181 -23.45 -13.51 13.01
C ARG A 181 -24.55 -13.36 11.97
N ALA A 182 -24.25 -12.78 10.82
CA ALA A 182 -25.23 -12.64 9.73
C ALA A 182 -25.50 -13.95 8.98
N LEU A 183 -24.57 -14.92 9.08
CA LEU A 183 -24.67 -16.23 8.43
C LEU A 183 -25.18 -17.34 9.36
N SER A 184 -25.21 -17.10 10.67
CA SER A 184 -25.77 -18.00 11.70
C SER A 184 -27.26 -17.78 11.90
#